data_AF-A0A948YC53-F1
#
_entry.id   AF-A0A948YC53-F1
#
_cell.length_a   1.000
_cell.length_b   1.000
_cell.length_c   1.000
_cell.angle_alpha   90.00
_cell.angle_beta   90.00
_cell.angle_gamma   90.00
#
_symmetry.space_group_name_H-M   'P 1'
#
loop_
_entity.id
_entity.type
_entity.pdbx_description
1 polymer ?
#
loop_
_entity_poly.entity_id
_entity_poly.type
_entity_poly.pdbx_seq_one_letter_code
_entity_poly.pdbx_strand_id
1 'polypeptide(L)'
;MFKFNTISSKIKILGALLVVLMLSVIVTTIYLNQQNAKDALLINIAGKQRMLTQKISKNIFYIHYSSNKDFYELNAAVDEFISGLNTLKHGEQDRGIASAPTPKIAEQLKQVSLLWNDFHEDIQNFKLHLNANDADKEV
;
A
#
# COMPACT_ATOMS: atom_id res chain seq x y z
N MET A 1 35.46 8.99 -41.07
CA MET A 1 34.65 10.20 -41.33
C MET A 1 33.60 9.86 -42.38
N PHE A 2 32.36 9.57 -42.00
CA PHE A 2 31.30 9.23 -42.95
C PHE A 2 30.94 10.47 -43.78
N LYS A 3 31.26 10.48 -45.08
CA LYS A 3 30.94 11.59 -45.99
C LYS A 3 29.50 11.45 -46.50
N PHE A 4 28.57 12.16 -45.88
CA PHE A 4 27.15 12.19 -46.27
C PHE A 4 26.88 13.31 -47.29
N ASN A 5 27.40 13.19 -48.51
CA ASN A 5 27.35 14.28 -49.49
C ASN A 5 26.11 14.23 -50.41
N THR A 6 25.34 13.14 -50.43
CA THR A 6 24.14 13.00 -51.29
C THR A 6 22.84 13.20 -50.50
N ILE A 7 21.83 13.80 -51.15
CA ILE A 7 20.50 14.05 -50.57
C ILE A 7 19.88 12.76 -50.02
N SER A 8 20.03 11.63 -50.73
CA SER A 8 19.56 10.32 -50.28
C SER A 8 20.14 9.90 -48.93
N SER A 9 21.42 10.18 -48.67
CA SER A 9 22.06 9.86 -47.40
C SER A 9 21.50 10.69 -46.25
N LYS A 10 21.21 11.98 -46.49
CA LYS A 10 20.58 12.87 -45.50
C LYS A 10 19.17 12.40 -45.14
N ILE A 11 18.37 11.99 -46.13
CA ILE A 11 17.01 11.46 -45.93
C ILE A 11 17.05 10.16 -45.10
N LYS A 12 17.99 9.25 -45.40
CA LYS A 12 18.16 7.99 -44.64
C LYS A 12 18.54 8.26 -43.18
N ILE A 13 19.43 9.22 -42.92
CA ILE A 13 19.81 9.61 -41.55
C ILE A 13 18.60 10.21 -40.82
N LEU A 14 17.84 11.09 -41.47
CA LEU A 14 16.65 11.70 -40.87
C LEU A 14 15.57 10.64 -40.54
N GLY A 15 15.36 9.68 -41.45
CA GLY A 15 14.46 8.55 -41.22
C GLY A 15 14.92 7.66 -40.06
N ALA A 16 16.22 7.33 -40.01
CA ALA A 16 16.78 6.56 -38.90
C ALA A 16 16.64 7.29 -37.57
N LEU A 17 16.87 8.61 -37.54
CA LEU A 17 16.68 9.45 -36.35
C LEU A 17 15.21 9.46 -35.90
N LEU A 18 14.26 9.58 -36.83
CA LEU A 18 12.83 9.48 -36.53
C LEU A 18 12.44 8.11 -35.94
N VAL A 19 12.98 7.02 -36.48
CA VAL A 19 12.74 5.67 -35.94
C VAL A 19 13.29 5.54 -34.53
N VAL A 20 14.50 6.03 -34.27
CA VAL A 20 15.10 6.02 -32.92
C VAL A 20 14.26 6.83 -31.93
N LEU A 21 13.78 8.01 -32.34
CA LEU A 21 12.89 8.83 -31.51
C LEU A 21 11.58 8.11 -31.20
N MET A 22 10.94 7.48 -32.19
CA MET A 22 9.71 6.71 -31.97
C MET A 22 9.94 5.54 -31.01
N LEU A 23 11.04 4.80 -31.16
CA LEU A 23 11.39 3.71 -30.24
C LEU A 23 11.61 4.22 -28.81
N SER A 24 12.28 5.36 -28.63
CA SER A 24 12.47 5.95 -27.30
C SER A 24 11.15 6.33 -26.61
N VAL A 25 10.17 6.84 -27.37
CA VAL A 25 8.84 7.17 -26.83
C VAL A 25 8.11 5.91 -26.40
N ILE A 26 8.16 4.84 -27.20
CA ILE A 26 7.52 3.56 -26.87
C ILE A 26 8.11 2.97 -25.58
N VAL A 27 9.44 2.91 -25.48
CA VAL A 27 10.12 2.38 -24.28
C VAL A 27 9.76 3.19 -23.04
N THR A 28 9.80 4.53 -23.13
CA THR A 28 9.44 5.41 -22.02
C THR A 28 7.98 5.24 -21.62
N THR A 29 7.07 5.06 -22.58
CA THR A 29 5.65 4.83 -22.33
C THR A 29 5.40 3.51 -21.56
N ILE A 30 6.08 2.44 -21.97
CA ILE A 30 5.98 1.14 -21.27
C ILE A 30 6.52 1.28 -19.84
N TYR A 31 7.66 1.95 -19.66
CA TYR A 31 8.27 2.19 -18.35
C TYR A 31 7.35 2.98 -17.42
N LEU A 32 6.79 4.11 -17.90
CA LEU A 32 5.87 4.95 -17.11
C LEU A 32 4.58 4.21 -16.76
N ASN A 33 4.02 3.40 -17.67
CA ASN A 33 2.84 2.61 -17.37
C ASN A 33 3.08 1.56 -16.28
N GLN A 34 4.23 0.89 -16.29
CA GLN A 34 4.58 -0.05 -15.22
C GLN A 34 4.75 0.66 -13.87
N GLN A 35 5.36 1.85 -13.86
CA GLN A 35 5.48 2.66 -12.64
C GLN A 35 4.10 3.08 -12.11
N ASN A 36 3.22 3.59 -12.99
CA ASN A 36 1.86 4.00 -12.63
C ASN A 36 1.05 2.85 -12.00
N ALA A 37 1.20 1.62 -12.51
CA ALA A 37 0.51 0.45 -11.94
C ALA A 37 0.96 0.14 -10.51
N LYS A 38 2.26 0.27 -10.21
CA LYS A 38 2.81 0.09 -8.86
C LYS A 38 2.33 1.18 -7.91
N ASP A 39 2.32 2.43 -8.36
CA ASP A 39 1.84 3.56 -7.58
C ASP A 39 0.34 3.42 -7.26
N ALA A 40 -0.46 2.97 -8.23
CA ALA A 40 -1.88 2.69 -8.02
C ALA A 40 -2.12 1.61 -6.95
N LEU A 41 -1.28 0.56 -6.93
CA LEU A 41 -1.37 -0.48 -5.92
C LEU A 41 -1.00 0.04 -4.52
N LEU A 42 0.03 0.89 -4.41
CA LEU A 42 0.40 1.54 -3.14
C LEU A 42 -0.74 2.43 -2.62
N ILE A 43 -1.36 3.22 -3.51
CA ILE A 43 -2.53 4.06 -3.20
C ILE A 43 -3.70 3.19 -2.71
N ASN A 44 -3.95 2.05 -3.34
CA ASN A 44 -5.01 1.13 -2.94
C ASN A 44 -4.76 0.55 -1.54
N ILE A 45 -3.53 0.13 -1.23
CA ILE A 45 -3.18 -0.36 0.11
C ILE A 45 -3.38 0.75 1.15
N ALA A 46 -2.91 1.97 0.88
CA ALA A 46 -3.12 3.12 1.75
C ALA A 46 -4.61 3.48 1.90
N GLY A 47 -5.40 3.35 0.83
CA GLY A 47 -6.85 3.49 0.84
C GLY A 47 -7.52 2.46 1.75
N LYS A 48 -7.11 1.19 1.65
CA LYS A 48 -7.58 0.10 2.51
C LYS A 48 -7.28 0.36 3.99
N GLN A 49 -6.14 0.96 4.33
CA GLN A 49 -5.84 1.29 5.74
C GLN A 49 -6.95 2.16 6.37
N ARG A 50 -7.49 3.14 5.63
CA ARG A 50 -8.62 3.96 6.11
C ARG A 50 -9.90 3.16 6.31
N MET A 51 -10.19 2.24 5.39
CA MET A 51 -11.35 1.36 5.50
C MET A 51 -11.21 0.41 6.70
N LEU A 52 -10.02 -0.15 6.90
CA LEU A 52 -9.73 -1.13 7.94
C LEU A 52 -9.85 -0.53 9.34
N THR A 53 -9.39 0.70 9.58
CA THR A 53 -9.62 1.37 10.89
C THR A 53 -11.11 1.50 11.20
N GLN A 54 -11.92 1.88 10.21
CA GLN A 54 -13.37 1.95 10.38
C GLN A 54 -14.00 0.57 10.58
N LYS A 55 -13.54 -0.46 9.85
CA LYS A 55 -14.00 -1.85 10.00
C LYS A 55 -13.68 -2.38 11.40
N ILE A 56 -12.49 -2.10 11.92
CA ILE A 56 -12.06 -2.48 13.28
C ILE A 56 -12.97 -1.82 14.31
N SER A 57 -13.12 -0.49 14.26
CA SER A 57 -13.99 0.24 15.19
C SER A 57 -15.43 -0.28 15.17
N LYS A 58 -15.98 -0.53 13.97
CA LYS A 58 -17.33 -1.11 13.82
C LYS A 58 -17.44 -2.48 14.50
N ASN A 59 -16.44 -3.36 14.33
CA ASN A 59 -16.45 -4.67 14.96
C ASN A 59 -16.38 -4.55 16.50
N ILE A 60 -15.55 -3.66 17.04
CA ILE A 60 -15.49 -3.40 18.48
C ILE A 60 -16.87 -3.02 19.03
N PHE A 61 -17.54 -2.04 18.41
CA PHE A 61 -18.89 -1.63 18.81
C PHE A 61 -19.92 -2.77 18.70
N TYR A 62 -19.86 -3.55 17.62
CA TYR A 62 -20.78 -4.67 17.41
C TYR A 62 -20.60 -5.78 18.45
N ILE A 63 -19.36 -6.18 18.74
CA ILE A 63 -19.03 -7.19 19.75
C ILE A 63 -19.51 -6.71 21.13
N HIS A 64 -19.22 -5.45 21.48
CA HIS A 64 -19.66 -4.87 22.75
C HIS A 64 -21.20 -4.89 22.90
N TYR A 65 -21.93 -4.48 21.85
CA TYR A 65 -23.38 -4.38 21.90
C TYR A 65 -24.09 -5.75 21.84
N SER A 66 -23.60 -6.65 20.99
CA SER A 66 -24.21 -7.97 20.80
C SER A 66 -23.90 -8.95 21.94
N SER A 67 -22.93 -8.63 22.81
CA SER A 67 -22.34 -9.56 23.78
C SER A 67 -21.81 -10.86 23.14
N ASN A 68 -21.61 -10.86 21.81
CA ASN A 68 -21.03 -11.98 21.08
C ASN A 68 -19.51 -11.81 21.05
N LYS A 69 -18.79 -12.77 21.63
CA LYS A 69 -17.32 -12.80 21.72
C LYS A 69 -16.63 -13.36 20.47
N ASP A 70 -17.29 -13.27 19.32
CA ASP A 70 -16.67 -13.61 18.06
C ASP A 70 -15.71 -12.49 17.61
N PHE A 71 -14.42 -12.73 17.80
CA PHE A 71 -13.36 -11.82 17.40
C PHE A 71 -12.81 -12.11 16.00
N TYR A 72 -13.36 -13.06 15.25
CA TYR A 72 -12.79 -13.50 13.97
C TYR A 72 -12.64 -12.34 12.97
N GLU A 73 -13.74 -11.61 12.70
CA GLU A 73 -13.74 -10.47 11.78
C GLU A 73 -12.88 -9.29 12.26
N LEU A 74 -12.80 -9.09 13.58
CA LEU A 74 -11.94 -8.09 14.19
C LEU A 74 -10.46 -8.43 13.98
N ASN A 75 -10.06 -9.65 14.30
CA ASN A 75 -8.69 -10.14 14.15
C ASN A 75 -8.26 -10.11 12.68
N ALA A 76 -9.12 -10.60 11.76
CA ALA A 76 -8.81 -10.57 10.34
C ALA A 76 -8.57 -9.13 9.83
N ALA A 77 -9.35 -8.15 10.28
CA ALA A 77 -9.15 -6.75 9.91
C ALA A 77 -7.87 -6.14 10.52
N VAL A 78 -7.53 -6.51 11.75
CA VAL A 78 -6.27 -6.12 12.42
C VAL A 78 -5.06 -6.69 11.67
N ASP A 79 -5.10 -7.97 11.32
CA ASP A 79 -4.01 -8.64 10.60
C ASP A 79 -3.81 -8.04 9.20
N GLU A 80 -4.91 -7.76 8.47
CA GLU A 80 -4.84 -7.09 7.16
C GLU A 80 -4.27 -5.67 7.29
N PHE A 81 -4.60 -4.94 8.36
CA PHE A 81 -4.03 -3.61 8.62
C PHE A 81 -2.52 -3.71 8.87
N ILE A 82 -2.08 -4.61 9.76
CA ILE A 82 -0.65 -4.80 10.09
C ILE A 82 0.15 -5.18 8.83
N SER A 83 -0.36 -6.13 8.05
CA SER A 83 0.28 -6.56 6.80
C SER A 83 0.39 -5.39 5.80
N GLY A 84 -0.69 -4.62 5.62
CA GLY A 84 -0.69 -3.47 4.74
C GLY A 84 0.25 -2.36 5.20
N LEU A 85 0.26 -2.03 6.50
CA LEU A 85 1.17 -1.02 7.06
C LEU A 85 2.64 -1.44 6.91
N ASN A 86 2.95 -2.72 7.11
CA ASN A 86 4.29 -3.27 6.87
C ASN A 86 4.70 -3.16 5.41
N THR A 87 3.78 -3.47 4.49
CA THR A 87 3.99 -3.33 3.05
C THR A 87 4.28 -1.87 2.68
N LEU A 88 3.53 -0.90 3.23
CA LEU A 88 3.73 0.53 2.97
C LEU A 88 5.10 1.03 3.49
N LYS A 89 5.56 0.50 4.63
CA LYS A 89 6.84 0.91 5.25
C LYS A 89 8.04 0.30 4.55
N HIS A 90 8.03 -1.01 4.33
CA HIS A 90 9.20 -1.77 3.91
C HIS A 90 9.17 -2.19 2.44
N GLY A 91 8.02 -2.01 1.77
CA GLY A 91 7.80 -2.57 0.45
C GLY A 91 7.57 -4.08 0.50
N GLU A 92 7.44 -4.67 -0.68
CA GLU A 92 7.34 -6.12 -0.86
C GLU A 92 7.88 -6.50 -2.23
N GLN A 93 9.07 -7.11 -2.23
CA GLN A 93 9.80 -7.42 -3.46
C GLN A 93 9.04 -8.40 -4.35
N ASP A 94 8.39 -9.41 -3.77
CA ASP A 94 7.63 -10.43 -4.51
C ASP A 94 6.46 -9.83 -5.30
N ARG A 95 5.84 -8.77 -4.77
CA ARG A 95 4.77 -8.01 -5.43
C ARG A 95 5.29 -6.79 -6.21
N GLY A 96 6.60 -6.58 -6.27
CA GLY A 96 7.25 -5.46 -6.95
C GLY A 96 6.93 -4.09 -6.33
N ILE A 97 6.56 -4.07 -5.05
CA ILE A 97 6.18 -2.87 -4.29
C ILE A 97 7.43 -2.28 -3.66
N ALA A 98 7.77 -1.05 -4.01
CA ALA A 98 8.84 -0.33 -3.35
C ALA A 98 8.40 0.17 -1.97
N SER A 99 9.37 0.34 -1.05
CA SER A 99 9.17 1.03 0.21
C SER A 99 8.74 2.49 0.00
N ALA A 100 8.37 3.17 1.10
CA ALA A 100 7.95 4.56 1.10
C ALA A 100 8.77 5.44 0.11
N PRO A 101 8.12 6.07 -0.90
CA PRO A 101 8.83 6.65 -2.04
C PRO A 101 9.56 7.97 -1.72
N THR A 102 9.28 8.57 -0.56
CA THR A 102 9.96 9.79 -0.11
C THR A 102 10.20 9.76 1.40
N PRO A 103 11.22 10.49 1.91
CA PRO A 103 11.46 10.64 3.35
C PRO A 103 10.25 11.21 4.09
N LYS A 104 9.51 12.14 3.47
CA LYS A 104 8.29 12.72 4.04
C LYS A 104 7.21 11.67 4.26
N ILE A 105 7.02 10.75 3.32
CA ILE A 105 6.05 9.66 3.45
C ILE A 105 6.52 8.65 4.50
N ALA A 106 7.82 8.35 4.54
CA ALA A 106 8.39 7.46 5.55
C ALA A 106 8.16 8.01 6.98
N GLU A 107 8.37 9.31 7.19
CA GLU A 107 8.09 9.95 8.48
C GLU A 107 6.59 9.93 8.81
N GLN A 108 5.71 10.20 7.84
CA GLN A 108 4.27 10.10 8.07
C GLN A 108 3.84 8.68 8.43
N LEU A 109 4.40 7.65 7.78
CA LEU A 109 4.13 6.25 8.11
C LEU A 109 4.65 5.87 9.49
N LYS A 110 5.73 6.49 9.96
CA LYS A 110 6.20 6.34 11.35
C LYS A 110 5.17 6.90 12.33
N GLN A 111 4.60 8.08 12.07
CA GLN A 111 3.53 8.65 12.90
C GLN A 111 2.29 7.75 12.91
N VAL A 112 1.87 7.24 11.75
CA VAL A 112 0.76 6.26 11.66
C VAL A 112 1.08 4.99 12.46
N SER A 113 2.33 4.50 12.41
CA SER A 113 2.76 3.33 13.17
C SER A 113 2.70 3.54 14.67
N LEU A 114 2.98 4.76 15.16
CA LEU A 114 2.85 5.08 16.58
C LEU A 114 1.37 5.08 17.01
N LEU A 115 0.52 5.81 16.28
CA LEU A 115 -0.93 5.84 16.54
C LEU A 115 -1.58 4.47 16.47
N TRP A 116 -1.11 3.63 15.54
CA TRP A 116 -1.58 2.25 15.42
C TRP A 116 -1.20 1.41 16.62
N ASN A 117 0.00 1.57 17.19
CA ASN A 117 0.41 0.79 18.35
C ASN A 117 -0.51 1.06 19.54
N ASP A 118 -0.81 2.34 19.81
CA ASP A 118 -1.73 2.76 20.87
C ASP A 118 -3.13 2.16 20.63
N PHE A 119 -3.66 2.31 19.41
CA PHE A 119 -4.97 1.76 19.06
C PHE A 119 -5.01 0.23 19.12
N HIS A 120 -3.92 -0.44 18.75
CA HIS A 120 -3.82 -1.89 18.80
C HIS A 120 -3.80 -2.39 20.26
N GLU A 121 -3.12 -1.68 21.15
CA GLU A 121 -3.16 -1.95 22.60
C GLU A 121 -4.60 -1.82 23.14
N ASP A 122 -5.32 -0.76 22.78
CA ASP A 122 -6.73 -0.58 23.15
C ASP A 122 -7.61 -1.76 22.69
N ILE A 123 -7.37 -2.28 21.49
CA ILE A 123 -8.08 -3.47 20.96
C ILE A 123 -7.81 -4.69 21.84
N GLN A 124 -6.57 -4.91 22.28
CA GLN A 124 -6.25 -6.05 23.14
C GLN A 124 -6.88 -5.88 24.53
N ASN A 125 -6.78 -4.68 25.11
CA ASN A 125 -7.41 -4.36 26.39
C ASN A 125 -8.94 -4.55 26.34
N PHE A 126 -9.59 -4.15 25.25
CA PHE A 126 -11.00 -4.40 25.01
C PHE A 126 -11.36 -5.90 25.06
N LYS A 127 -10.58 -6.75 24.38
CA LYS A 127 -10.79 -8.21 24.41
C LYS A 127 -10.59 -8.80 25.81
N LEU A 128 -9.57 -8.34 26.54
CA LEU A 128 -9.30 -8.78 27.91
C LEU A 128 -10.46 -8.44 28.84
N HIS A 129 -10.96 -7.20 28.81
CA HIS A 129 -12.09 -6.78 29.65
C HIS A 129 -13.38 -7.54 29.35
N LEU A 130 -13.67 -7.81 28.06
CA LEU A 130 -14.81 -8.64 27.69
C LEU A 130 -14.71 -10.06 28.24
N ASN A 131 -13.51 -10.63 28.26
CA ASN A 131 -13.29 -11.98 28.79
C ASN A 131 -13.37 -12.05 30.31
N ALA A 132 -12.85 -11.04 31.02
CA ALA A 132 -12.90 -10.95 32.48
C ALA A 132 -14.33 -10.78 33.02
N ASN A 133 -15.17 -9.97 32.35
CA ASN A 133 -16.54 -9.70 32.79
C ASN A 133 -17.49 -10.92 32.81
N ASP A 134 -17.13 -12.03 32.17
CA ASP A 134 -17.90 -13.29 32.27
C ASP A 134 -17.46 -14.15 33.46
N ALA A 135 -16.18 -14.08 33.86
CA ALA A 135 -15.68 -14.80 35.03
C ALA A 135 -16.33 -14.31 36.33
N ASP A 136 -16.65 -13.02 36.41
CA ASP A 136 -17.33 -12.41 37.56
C ASP A 136 -18.86 -12.63 37.56
N LYS A 137 -19.45 -13.13 36.45
CA LYS A 137 -20.89 -13.43 36.35
C LYS A 137 -21.24 -14.89 36.66
N GLU A 138 -20.25 -15.78 36.73
CA GLU A 138 -20.42 -17.20 37.06
C GLU A 138 -20.19 -17.52 38.55
N VAL A 139 -20.02 -16.49 39.41
CA VAL A 139 -19.92 -16.59 40.88
C VAL A 139 -21.16 -15.99 41.53
#